data_AF-A0A1Q3E6P7-F1
#
_entry.id   AF-A0A1Q3E6P7-F1
#
_cell.length_a   1.000
_cell.length_b   1.000
_cell.length_c   1.000
_cell.angle_alpha   90.00
_cell.angle_beta   90.00
_cell.angle_gamma   90.00
#
_symmetry.space_group_name_H-M   'P 1'
#
loop_
_entity.id
_entity.type
_entity.pdbx_description
1 polymer ?
#
loop_
_entity_poly.entity_id
_entity_poly.type
_entity_poly.pdbx_seq_one_letter_code
_entity_poly.pdbx_strand_id
1 'polypeptide(L)'
;MHFLSHLAVLNLAMLAFAHPGEEEHHHDRRAELNVREFKVAAKRGFSACSEKLQRRDFHNRAAERRAAKVDSYRRHNGLSVRDTNTTADTSHLSSANYTSGTPELTIFASNGTCILNPEGETGPYWVKGELIRSDLREEQPGVPITIEGQFVDVETCEPIVGLYWDIWN
;
A
#
# COMPACT_ATOMS: atom_id res chain seq x y z
N MET A 1 -42.89 19.13 35.79
CA MET A 1 -42.40 19.35 34.41
C MET A 1 -40.97 19.88 34.32
N HIS A 2 -40.42 20.52 35.36
CA HIS A 2 -39.02 21.03 35.36
C HIS A 2 -37.93 19.97 35.63
N PHE A 3 -38.27 18.84 36.24
CA PHE A 3 -37.29 17.79 36.59
C PHE A 3 -36.87 16.95 35.37
N LEU A 4 -37.81 16.68 34.46
CA LEU A 4 -37.56 15.94 33.22
C LEU A 4 -36.70 16.73 32.22
N SER A 5 -36.82 18.06 32.21
CA SER A 5 -35.99 18.92 31.37
C SER A 5 -34.53 19.00 31.84
N HIS A 6 -34.25 18.87 33.13
CA HIS A 6 -32.87 18.83 33.64
C HIS A 6 -32.17 17.50 33.34
N LEU A 7 -32.90 16.37 33.36
CA LEU A 7 -32.39 15.05 32.95
C LEU A 7 -32.06 14.96 31.45
N ALA A 8 -32.81 15.67 30.60
CA ALA A 8 -32.55 15.74 29.17
C ALA A 8 -31.26 16.53 28.86
N VAL A 9 -31.01 17.64 29.57
CA VAL A 9 -29.79 18.46 29.39
C VAL A 9 -28.53 17.71 29.82
N LEU A 10 -28.61 16.92 30.90
CA LEU A 10 -27.46 16.10 31.37
C LEU A 10 -27.08 14.97 30.41
N ASN A 11 -28.06 14.38 29.70
CA ASN A 11 -27.79 13.34 28.70
C ASN A 11 -27.15 13.90 27.43
N LEU A 12 -27.49 15.13 27.00
CA LEU A 12 -26.83 15.76 25.86
C LEU A 12 -25.38 16.16 26.16
N ALA A 13 -25.02 16.47 27.41
CA ALA A 13 -23.65 16.80 27.78
C ALA A 13 -22.68 15.59 27.71
N MET A 14 -23.20 14.36 27.91
CA MET A 14 -22.40 13.12 27.82
C MET A 14 -22.01 12.75 26.38
N LEU A 15 -22.78 13.20 25.37
CA LEU A 15 -22.47 12.95 23.96
C LEU A 15 -21.28 13.78 23.45
N ALA A 16 -20.89 14.86 24.15
CA ALA A 16 -19.73 15.67 23.80
C ALA A 16 -18.39 15.03 24.21
N PHE A 17 -18.41 14.01 25.07
CA PHE A 17 -17.22 13.26 25.52
C PHE A 17 -17.04 11.91 24.79
N ALA A 18 -17.90 11.59 23.81
CA ALA A 18 -17.88 10.29 23.14
C ALA A 18 -16.73 10.14 22.12
N HIS A 19 -15.92 11.18 21.90
CA HIS A 19 -14.64 11.07 21.20
C HIS A 19 -13.54 11.56 22.14
N PRO A 20 -12.70 10.66 22.68
CA PRO A 20 -11.40 11.07 23.20
C PRO A 20 -10.75 11.89 22.08
N GLY A 21 -10.45 13.15 22.37
CA GLY A 21 -10.10 14.15 21.37
C GLY A 21 -9.15 13.60 20.31
N GLU A 22 -9.59 13.64 19.06
CA GLU A 22 -8.66 13.78 17.95
C GLU A 22 -7.87 15.05 18.26
N GLU A 23 -6.57 14.89 18.57
CA GLU A 23 -5.70 16.04 18.72
C GLU A 23 -5.87 16.87 17.45
N GLU A 24 -6.23 18.14 17.61
CA GLU A 24 -6.30 19.09 16.52
C GLU A 24 -4.91 19.07 15.85
N HIS A 25 -4.81 18.40 14.70
CA HIS A 25 -3.54 18.25 13.98
C HIS A 25 -3.02 19.65 13.68
N HIS A 26 -2.10 20.15 14.51
CA HIS A 26 -1.39 21.37 14.24
C HIS A 26 -0.58 21.12 12.97
N HIS A 27 -1.09 21.64 11.84
CA HIS A 27 -0.43 21.60 10.56
C HIS A 27 0.97 22.25 10.68
N ASP A 28 1.99 21.43 10.92
CA ASP A 28 3.37 21.87 10.83
C ASP A 28 3.71 22.03 9.34
N ARG A 29 3.49 23.25 8.84
CA ARG A 29 3.81 23.61 7.47
C ARG A 29 5.25 23.28 7.09
N ARG A 30 6.20 23.26 8.04
CA ARG A 30 7.58 22.86 7.74
C ARG A 30 7.68 21.36 7.51
N ALA A 31 7.05 20.55 8.35
CA ALA A 31 6.97 19.11 8.15
C ALA A 31 6.30 18.77 6.81
N GLU A 32 5.19 19.44 6.47
CA GLU A 32 4.50 19.26 5.19
C GLU A 32 5.39 19.60 3.98
N LEU A 33 6.15 20.70 4.06
CA LEU A 33 7.11 21.09 3.02
C LEU A 33 8.26 20.07 2.89
N ASN A 34 8.77 19.55 4.01
CA ASN A 34 9.82 18.54 4.01
C ASN A 34 9.35 17.23 3.35
N VAL A 35 8.14 16.76 3.67
CA VAL A 35 7.53 15.58 3.02
C VAL A 35 7.38 15.81 1.52
N ARG A 36 6.93 17.00 1.12
CA ARG A 36 6.81 17.35 -0.30
C ARG A 36 8.17 17.36 -1.00
N GLU A 37 9.18 17.97 -0.39
CA GLU A 37 10.54 18.01 -0.94
C GLU A 37 11.12 16.61 -1.08
N PHE A 38 10.98 15.76 -0.04
CA PHE A 38 11.37 14.35 -0.10
C PHE A 38 10.71 13.62 -1.25
N LYS A 39 9.38 13.73 -1.43
CA LYS A 39 8.67 13.07 -2.54
C LYS A 39 9.19 13.51 -3.91
N VAL A 40 9.49 14.80 -4.08
CA VAL A 40 10.06 15.32 -5.33
C VAL A 40 11.46 14.77 -5.54
N ALA A 41 12.31 14.76 -4.49
CA ALA A 41 13.66 14.22 -4.55
C ALA A 41 13.65 12.71 -4.86
N ALA A 42 12.83 11.92 -4.15
CA ALA A 42 12.67 10.48 -4.36
C ALA A 42 12.18 10.17 -5.78
N LYS A 43 11.24 10.96 -6.32
CA LYS A 43 10.80 10.82 -7.73
C LYS A 43 11.94 11.03 -8.71
N ARG A 44 12.74 12.07 -8.48
CA ARG A 44 13.91 12.39 -9.32
C ARG A 44 14.98 11.31 -9.20
N GLY A 45 15.32 10.88 -7.99
CA GLY A 45 16.29 9.82 -7.73
C GLY A 45 15.90 8.51 -8.42
N PHE A 46 14.64 8.08 -8.22
CA PHE A 46 14.14 6.88 -8.90
C PHE A 46 14.15 7.01 -10.43
N SER A 47 13.81 8.19 -10.98
CA SER A 47 13.90 8.42 -12.43
C SER A 47 15.34 8.35 -12.95
N ALA A 48 16.32 8.83 -12.18
CA ALA A 48 17.73 8.71 -12.50
C ALA A 48 18.21 7.24 -12.45
N CYS A 49 17.60 6.41 -11.60
CA CYS A 49 17.88 4.99 -11.53
C CYS A 49 17.33 4.17 -12.70
N SER A 50 16.40 4.72 -13.50
CA SER A 50 15.68 3.98 -14.54
C SER A 50 16.60 3.19 -15.47
N GLU A 51 17.65 3.84 -16.01
CA GLU A 51 18.57 3.18 -16.95
C GLU A 51 19.37 2.04 -16.30
N LYS A 52 19.83 2.24 -15.05
CA LYS A 52 20.56 1.20 -14.31
C LYS A 52 19.66 0.03 -13.95
N LEU A 53 18.41 0.29 -13.55
CA LEU A 53 17.40 -0.74 -13.28
C LEU A 53 17.03 -1.52 -14.54
N GLN A 54 16.89 -0.83 -15.68
CA GLN A 54 16.65 -1.45 -16.99
C GLN A 54 17.82 -2.31 -17.46
N ARG A 55 19.07 -1.80 -17.39
CA ARG A 55 20.28 -2.59 -17.72
C ARG A 55 20.41 -3.83 -16.86
N ARG A 56 19.95 -3.74 -15.62
CA ARG A 56 19.89 -4.87 -14.71
C ARG A 56 18.69 -5.73 -14.92
N ASP A 57 17.77 -5.51 -15.85
CA ASP A 57 16.59 -6.36 -16.03
C ASP A 57 15.71 -6.46 -14.76
N PHE A 58 15.67 -5.37 -13.99
CA PHE A 58 15.01 -5.34 -12.67
C PHE A 58 13.51 -5.64 -12.74
N HIS A 59 12.81 -5.04 -13.71
CA HIS A 59 11.36 -5.19 -13.86
C HIS A 59 10.96 -6.61 -14.27
N ASN A 60 11.68 -7.23 -15.20
CA ASN A 60 11.37 -8.58 -15.65
C ASN A 60 11.61 -9.59 -14.53
N ARG A 61 12.74 -9.53 -13.81
CA ARG A 61 12.95 -10.38 -12.63
C ARG A 61 11.89 -10.17 -11.55
N ALA A 62 11.44 -8.94 -11.32
CA ALA A 62 10.36 -8.67 -10.37
C ALA A 62 9.00 -9.22 -10.86
N ALA A 63 8.74 -9.23 -12.16
CA ALA A 63 7.56 -9.84 -12.75
C ALA A 63 7.62 -11.38 -12.65
N GLU A 64 8.74 -11.99 -13.01
CA GLU A 64 8.98 -13.44 -12.91
C GLU A 64 8.82 -13.94 -11.47
N ARG A 65 9.41 -13.24 -10.50
CA ARG A 65 9.29 -13.58 -9.08
C ARG A 65 7.83 -13.55 -8.61
N ARG A 66 7.10 -12.49 -8.95
CA ARG A 66 5.67 -12.36 -8.60
C ARG A 66 4.83 -13.46 -9.24
N ALA A 67 5.08 -13.77 -10.52
CA ALA A 67 4.40 -14.86 -11.21
C ALA A 67 4.68 -16.22 -10.53
N ALA A 68 5.94 -16.52 -10.23
CA ALA A 68 6.32 -17.75 -9.54
C ALA A 68 5.68 -17.87 -8.14
N LYS A 69 5.59 -16.76 -7.40
CA LYS A 69 4.93 -16.71 -6.09
C LYS A 69 3.43 -17.03 -6.22
N VAL A 70 2.75 -16.37 -7.15
CA VAL A 70 1.33 -16.63 -7.45
C VAL A 70 1.09 -18.10 -7.82
N ASP A 71 1.93 -18.67 -8.69
CA ASP A 71 1.79 -20.06 -9.11
C ASP A 71 2.09 -21.06 -7.99
N SER A 72 3.01 -20.73 -7.08
CA SER A 72 3.21 -21.51 -5.86
C SER A 72 1.95 -21.53 -4.99
N TYR A 73 1.32 -20.37 -4.77
CA TYR A 73 0.08 -20.29 -3.98
C TYR A 73 -1.08 -21.01 -4.64
N ARG A 74 -1.25 -20.87 -5.96
CA ARG A 74 -2.30 -21.58 -6.70
C ARG A 74 -2.18 -23.08 -6.53
N ARG A 75 -0.99 -23.64 -6.70
CA ARG A 75 -0.73 -25.07 -6.53
C ARG A 75 -0.98 -25.53 -5.09
N HIS A 76 -0.48 -24.78 -4.11
CA HIS A 76 -0.63 -25.15 -2.70
C HIS A 76 -2.09 -25.16 -2.24
N ASN A 77 -2.92 -24.25 -2.77
CA ASN A 77 -4.32 -24.09 -2.36
C ASN A 77 -5.32 -24.73 -3.35
N GLY A 78 -4.86 -25.47 -4.35
CA GLY A 78 -5.74 -26.08 -5.37
C GLY A 78 -6.56 -25.07 -6.17
N LEU A 79 -6.06 -23.84 -6.33
CA LEU A 79 -6.78 -22.79 -7.05
C LEU A 79 -6.56 -22.94 -8.56
N SER A 80 -7.65 -23.09 -9.31
CA SER A 80 -7.61 -23.04 -10.77
C SER A 80 -7.46 -21.60 -11.26
N VAL A 81 -6.75 -21.42 -12.38
CA VAL A 81 -6.78 -20.14 -13.11
C VAL A 81 -8.23 -19.89 -13.53
N ARG A 82 -8.77 -18.73 -13.15
CA ARG A 82 -10.12 -18.33 -13.51
C ARG A 82 -10.18 -18.18 -15.02
N ASP A 83 -11.22 -18.71 -15.66
CA ASP A 83 -11.52 -18.37 -17.04
C ASP A 83 -11.89 -16.89 -17.12
N THR A 84 -10.99 -16.10 -17.70
CA THR A 84 -11.17 -14.66 -17.85
C THR A 84 -11.89 -14.30 -19.14
N ASN A 85 -12.15 -15.22 -20.07
CA ASN A 85 -12.77 -14.90 -21.37
C ASN A 85 -14.11 -14.21 -21.16
N THR A 86 -14.95 -14.76 -20.28
CA THR A 86 -16.25 -14.15 -19.94
C THR A 86 -16.13 -12.73 -19.38
N THR A 87 -15.08 -12.43 -18.63
CA THR A 87 -14.86 -11.08 -18.09
C THR A 87 -14.24 -10.15 -19.13
N ALA A 88 -13.29 -10.65 -19.92
CA ALA A 88 -12.66 -9.90 -21.01
C ALA A 88 -13.66 -9.52 -22.12
N ASP A 89 -14.64 -10.38 -22.38
CA ASP A 89 -15.69 -10.16 -23.38
C ASP A 89 -16.83 -9.26 -22.86
N THR A 90 -16.83 -8.90 -21.57
CA THR A 90 -17.78 -7.93 -21.04
C THR A 90 -17.34 -6.50 -21.35
N SER A 91 -18.27 -5.69 -21.86
CA SER A 91 -18.02 -4.26 -22.02
C SER A 91 -17.79 -3.61 -20.65
N HIS A 92 -16.58 -3.11 -20.42
CA HIS A 92 -16.23 -2.35 -19.21
C HIS A 92 -16.58 -0.86 -19.32
N LEU A 93 -17.40 -0.47 -20.31
CA LEU A 93 -17.84 0.91 -20.58
C LEU A 93 -16.69 1.92 -20.75
N SER A 94 -15.49 1.44 -21.09
CA SER A 94 -14.37 2.30 -21.42
C SER A 94 -14.61 2.95 -22.78
N SER A 95 -14.41 4.26 -22.86
CA SER A 95 -14.35 4.99 -24.13
C SER A 95 -13.00 4.84 -24.85
N ALA A 96 -12.02 4.20 -24.21
CA ALA A 96 -10.71 3.95 -24.80
C ALA A 96 -10.74 2.73 -25.74
N ASN A 97 -10.14 2.87 -26.93
CA ASN A 97 -10.05 1.80 -27.92
C ASN A 97 -8.74 1.02 -27.76
N TYR A 98 -8.74 0.06 -26.83
CA TYR A 98 -7.61 -0.87 -26.65
C TYR A 98 -7.84 -2.17 -27.41
N THR A 99 -6.76 -2.72 -27.96
CA THR A 99 -6.74 -3.99 -28.68
C THR A 99 -5.67 -4.92 -28.09
N SER A 100 -5.71 -6.21 -28.44
CA SER A 100 -4.66 -7.17 -28.05
C SER A 100 -3.26 -6.82 -28.58
N GLY A 101 -3.17 -5.92 -29.59
CA GLY A 101 -1.91 -5.37 -30.09
C GLY A 101 -1.49 -4.05 -29.43
N THR A 102 -2.26 -3.53 -28.48
CA THR A 102 -1.89 -2.30 -27.75
C THR A 102 -0.70 -2.60 -26.83
N PRO A 103 0.39 -1.81 -26.90
CA PRO A 103 1.53 -2.02 -26.03
C PRO A 103 1.13 -1.94 -24.54
N GLU A 104 1.69 -2.84 -23.73
CA GLU A 104 1.49 -2.85 -22.27
C GLU A 104 1.83 -1.50 -21.64
N LEU A 105 2.88 -0.83 -22.15
CA LEU A 105 3.29 0.50 -21.72
C LEU A 105 2.24 1.58 -22.00
N THR A 106 1.27 1.37 -22.90
CA THR A 106 0.14 2.28 -23.13
C THR A 106 -1.03 1.96 -22.19
N ILE A 107 -1.30 0.68 -21.92
CA ILE A 107 -2.36 0.23 -21.03
C ILE A 107 -2.02 0.56 -19.57
N PHE A 108 -0.76 0.36 -19.18
CA PHE A 108 -0.24 0.58 -17.83
C PHE A 108 0.57 1.87 -17.70
N ALA A 109 0.49 2.78 -18.68
CA ALA A 109 1.17 4.09 -18.69
C ALA A 109 0.71 5.04 -17.58
N SER A 110 -0.24 4.63 -16.76
CA SER A 110 -0.76 5.43 -15.65
C SER A 110 0.40 5.91 -14.77
N ASN A 111 0.59 7.22 -14.71
CA ASN A 111 1.51 7.91 -13.81
C ASN A 111 1.06 7.84 -12.33
N GLY A 112 0.10 6.97 -12.00
CA GLY A 112 -0.52 6.82 -10.69
C GLY A 112 0.36 6.11 -9.65
N THR A 113 1.65 5.95 -9.91
CA THR A 113 2.61 5.53 -8.89
C THR A 113 2.82 6.68 -7.91
N CYS A 114 2.14 6.61 -6.76
CA CYS A 114 2.36 7.54 -5.66
C CYS A 114 3.58 7.11 -4.85
N ILE A 115 4.50 8.04 -4.62
CA ILE A 115 5.56 7.85 -3.62
C ILE A 115 4.91 8.00 -2.25
N LEU A 116 5.01 6.94 -1.44
CA LEU A 116 4.53 6.93 -0.06
C LEU A 116 5.29 7.98 0.76
N ASN A 117 4.66 8.50 1.82
CA ASN A 117 5.38 9.33 2.78
C ASN A 117 6.53 8.51 3.38
N PRO A 118 7.72 9.12 3.58
CA PRO A 118 8.86 8.41 4.17
C PRO A 118 8.57 7.96 5.59
N GLU A 119 7.82 8.78 6.32
CA GLU A 119 7.42 8.55 7.70
C GLU A 119 5.93 8.86 7.81
N GLY A 120 5.27 8.13 8.71
CA GLY A 120 3.88 8.31 9.09
C GLY A 120 3.72 8.00 10.56
N GLU A 121 2.50 8.18 11.06
CA GLU A 121 2.20 7.87 12.45
C GLU A 121 2.30 6.35 12.69
N THR A 122 3.06 5.96 13.71
CA THR A 122 3.18 4.55 14.12
C THR A 122 1.88 4.03 14.74
N GLY A 123 1.05 4.92 15.31
CA GLY A 123 -0.18 4.56 16.02
C GLY A 123 0.06 3.94 17.40
N PRO A 124 -0.99 3.78 18.21
CA PRO A 124 -0.88 3.38 19.62
C PRO A 124 -0.78 1.86 19.83
N TYR A 125 -0.82 1.07 18.76
CA TYR A 125 -0.94 -0.40 18.82
C TYR A 125 0.34 -1.13 18.43
N TRP A 126 1.41 -0.41 18.05
CA TRP A 126 2.72 -1.02 17.84
C TRP A 126 3.31 -1.48 19.18
N VAL A 127 3.82 -2.72 19.21
CA VAL A 127 4.37 -3.36 20.41
C VAL A 127 5.80 -3.80 20.16
N LYS A 128 6.71 -3.43 21.08
CA LYS A 128 8.13 -3.79 21.03
C LYS A 128 8.35 -5.27 21.37
N GLY A 129 9.14 -5.98 20.55
CA GLY A 129 9.59 -7.36 20.83
C GLY A 129 9.14 -8.38 19.79
N GLU A 130 9.36 -8.07 18.52
CA GLU A 130 8.72 -8.72 17.39
C GLU A 130 9.33 -10.09 17.04
N LEU A 131 8.50 -10.96 16.48
CA LEU A 131 8.92 -12.25 15.96
C LEU A 131 9.48 -12.08 14.53
N ILE A 132 10.66 -12.62 14.25
CA ILE A 132 11.20 -12.70 12.88
C ILE A 132 10.50 -13.86 12.17
N ARG A 133 9.41 -13.56 11.44
CA ARG A 133 8.58 -14.55 10.73
C ARG A 133 8.05 -14.00 9.41
N SER A 134 7.66 -14.91 8.51
CA SER A 134 7.08 -14.57 7.20
C SER A 134 5.57 -14.81 7.09
N ASP A 135 4.98 -15.51 8.06
CA ASP A 135 3.54 -15.79 8.12
C ASP A 135 2.97 -15.17 9.41
N LEU A 136 1.99 -14.28 9.23
CA LEU A 136 1.35 -13.51 10.30
C LEU A 136 -0.08 -13.95 10.56
N ARG A 137 -0.57 -15.00 9.88
CA ARG A 137 -1.99 -15.38 9.89
C ARG A 137 -2.43 -16.03 11.21
N GLU A 138 -1.52 -16.78 11.84
CA GLU A 138 -1.86 -17.60 13.02
C GLU A 138 -3.15 -18.40 12.75
N GLU A 139 -4.11 -18.36 13.66
CA GLU A 139 -5.43 -18.98 13.50
C GLU A 139 -6.53 -17.96 13.11
N GLN A 140 -6.15 -16.79 12.62
CA GLN A 140 -7.10 -15.72 12.31
C GLN A 140 -7.87 -16.02 11.02
N PRO A 141 -9.22 -15.94 11.03
CA PRO A 141 -10.02 -16.10 9.83
C PRO A 141 -9.85 -14.89 8.91
N GLY A 142 -9.86 -15.10 7.59
CA GLY A 142 -9.79 -14.00 6.63
C GLY A 142 -9.43 -14.42 5.22
N VAL A 143 -9.28 -13.42 4.35
CA VAL A 143 -8.77 -13.63 2.99
C VAL A 143 -7.24 -13.66 3.06
N PRO A 144 -6.56 -14.72 2.61
CA PRO A 144 -5.11 -14.77 2.61
C PRO A 144 -4.51 -13.68 1.71
N ILE A 145 -3.64 -12.84 2.29
CA ILE A 145 -2.91 -11.81 1.57
C ILE A 145 -1.43 -12.19 1.55
N THR A 146 -0.80 -12.09 0.39
CA THR A 146 0.66 -12.19 0.25
C THR A 146 1.19 -10.82 -0.11
N ILE A 147 2.12 -10.31 0.67
CA ILE A 147 2.79 -9.03 0.41
C ILE A 147 4.25 -9.33 0.10
N GLU A 148 4.72 -8.82 -1.03
CA GLU A 148 6.13 -8.88 -1.41
C GLU A 148 6.71 -7.47 -1.48
N GLY A 149 7.62 -7.14 -0.57
CA GLY A 149 8.35 -5.88 -0.57
C GLY A 149 9.63 -5.97 -1.38
N GLN A 150 9.97 -4.89 -2.09
CA GLN A 150 11.27 -4.72 -2.72
C GLN A 150 11.84 -3.36 -2.32
N PHE A 151 13.03 -3.38 -1.72
CA PHE A 151 13.66 -2.19 -1.16
C PHE A 151 14.89 -1.84 -1.99
N VAL A 152 14.88 -0.62 -2.53
CA VAL A 152 15.92 -0.09 -3.41
C VAL A 152 16.34 1.27 -2.88
N ASP A 153 17.64 1.47 -2.78
CA ASP A 153 18.21 2.77 -2.47
C ASP A 153 18.10 3.67 -3.71
N VAL A 154 17.42 4.80 -3.57
CA VAL A 154 17.15 5.73 -4.69
C VAL A 154 18.35 6.60 -5.07
N GLU A 155 19.40 6.62 -4.25
CA GLU A 155 20.65 7.33 -4.54
C GLU A 155 21.65 6.42 -5.26
N THR A 156 21.79 5.17 -4.79
CA THR A 156 22.73 4.20 -5.38
C THR A 156 22.11 3.32 -6.46
N CYS A 157 20.78 3.24 -6.50
CA CYS A 157 20.01 2.32 -7.34
C CYS A 157 20.35 0.84 -7.08
N GLU A 158 20.85 0.55 -5.88
CA GLU A 158 21.19 -0.80 -5.45
C GLU A 158 20.05 -1.37 -4.57
N PRO A 159 19.85 -2.70 -4.57
CA PRO A 159 18.98 -3.34 -3.59
C PRO A 159 19.50 -3.12 -2.17
N ILE A 160 18.60 -2.84 -1.24
CA ILE A 160 18.94 -2.82 0.18
C ILE A 160 18.89 -4.26 0.68
N VAL A 161 20.02 -4.74 1.21
CA VAL A 161 20.18 -6.12 1.69
C VAL A 161 20.27 -6.14 3.22
N GLY A 162 19.80 -7.23 3.84
CA GLY A 162 19.88 -7.42 5.29
C GLY A 162 18.95 -6.53 6.11
N LEU A 163 17.90 -5.97 5.50
CA LEU A 163 16.89 -5.21 6.22
C LEU A 163 15.88 -6.12 6.93
N TYR A 164 15.32 -5.62 8.03
CA TYR A 164 14.12 -6.18 8.64
C TYR A 164 12.93 -5.31 8.26
N TRP A 165 11.84 -5.96 7.86
CA TRP A 165 10.58 -5.29 7.56
C TRP A 165 9.53 -5.70 8.59
N ASP A 166 9.15 -4.76 9.43
CA ASP A 166 8.13 -4.93 10.47
C ASP A 166 6.74 -4.57 9.93
N ILE A 167 5.75 -5.42 10.22
CA ILE A 167 4.34 -5.28 9.80
C ILE A 167 3.47 -5.73 10.96
N TRP A 168 2.47 -4.93 11.29
CA TRP A 168 1.42 -5.24 12.26
C TRP A 168 0.04 -4.94 11.67
N ASN A 169 -1.00 -5.67 12.10
CA ASN A 169 -2.40 -5.50 11.70
C ASN A 169 -3.35 -5.86 12.84
#